data_AF-A0A924G5K1-F1
#
_entry.id   AF-A0A924G5K1-F1
#
_cell.length_a   1.000
_cell.length_b   1.000
_cell.length_c   1.000
_cell.angle_alpha   90.00
_cell.angle_beta   90.00
_cell.angle_gamma   90.00
#
_symmetry.space_group_name_H-M   'P 1'
#
loop_
_entity.id
_entity.type
_entity.pdbx_description
1 polymer ?
#
loop_
_entity_poly.entity_id
_entity_poly.type
_entity_poly.pdbx_seq_one_letter_code
_entity_poly.pdbx_strand_id
1 'polypeptide(L)'
;MKYLPLNPAIFINNRKRFVSKMQPNSLAVFVSNDEFPTNGDAIHTFKQNSDLYWLSGIEQEDSMVILFPDCPDAKYREVLVLVRPNEMKEKWDGKRLRSNEATNISGIQTIVWLDSIDALLQGWVHLADT
;
A
#
# COMPACT_ATOMS: atom_id res chain seq x y z
N MET A 1 -2.84 -7.95 -20.31
CA MET A 1 -2.88 -6.74 -21.17
C MET A 1 -1.97 -5.71 -20.53
N LYS A 2 -0.97 -5.17 -21.25
CA LYS A 2 -0.17 -4.05 -20.71
C LYS A 2 -1.00 -2.78 -20.88
N TYR A 3 -1.66 -2.33 -19.82
CA TYR A 3 -2.33 -1.04 -19.81
C TYR A 3 -1.30 0.08 -19.77
N LEU A 4 -1.64 1.23 -20.34
CA LEU A 4 -0.85 2.44 -20.13
C LEU A 4 -0.92 2.83 -18.65
N PRO A 5 0.16 3.39 -18.07
CA PRO A 5 0.14 3.84 -16.69
C PRO A 5 -0.96 4.90 -16.51
N LEU A 6 -1.79 4.70 -15.49
CA LEU A 6 -2.83 5.66 -15.12
C LEU A 6 -2.21 6.92 -14.54
N ASN A 7 -2.91 8.05 -14.68
CA ASN A 7 -2.48 9.30 -14.07
C ASN A 7 -2.60 9.19 -12.53
N PRO A 8 -1.51 9.41 -11.76
CA PRO A 8 -1.53 9.31 -10.29
C PRO A 8 -2.57 10.21 -9.61
N ALA A 9 -2.95 11.31 -10.27
CA ALA A 9 -3.99 12.22 -9.78
C ALA A 9 -5.33 11.51 -9.50
N ILE A 10 -5.66 10.42 -10.20
CA ILE A 10 -6.88 9.65 -9.95
C ILE A 10 -6.83 9.03 -8.55
N PHE A 11 -5.73 8.38 -8.18
CA PHE A 11 -5.55 7.75 -6.88
C PHE A 11 -5.53 8.77 -5.74
N ILE A 12 -4.87 9.92 -5.94
CA ILE A 12 -4.87 11.03 -4.98
C ILE A 12 -6.30 11.52 -4.73
N ASN A 13 -7.09 11.70 -5.79
CA ASN A 13 -8.48 12.14 -5.65
C ASN A 13 -9.36 11.09 -4.98
N ASN A 14 -9.13 9.81 -5.23
CA ASN A 14 -9.83 8.71 -4.59
C ASN A 14 -9.57 8.67 -3.08
N ARG A 15 -8.30 8.80 -2.66
CA ARG A 15 -7.95 8.89 -1.23
C ARG A 15 -8.57 10.12 -0.56
N LYS A 16 -8.55 11.29 -1.20
CA LYS A 16 -9.25 12.49 -0.69
C LYS A 16 -10.74 12.25 -0.48
N ARG A 17 -11.41 11.58 -1.42
CA ARG A 17 -12.83 11.21 -1.28
C ARG A 17 -13.06 10.28 -0.10
N PHE A 18 -12.23 9.25 0.05
CA PHE A 18 -12.33 8.32 1.16
C PHE A 18 -12.11 9.03 2.52
N VAL A 19 -11.00 9.76 2.65
CA VAL A 19 -10.64 10.51 3.87
C VAL A 19 -11.72 11.50 4.26
N SER A 20 -12.39 12.17 3.31
CA SER A 20 -13.50 13.09 3.62
C SER A 20 -14.72 12.44 4.28
N LYS A 21 -14.79 11.10 4.28
CA LYS A 21 -15.86 10.31 4.90
C LYS A 21 -15.40 9.56 6.15
N MET A 22 -14.12 9.64 6.50
CA MET A 22 -13.59 9.03 7.72
C MET A 22 -14.12 9.77 8.95
N GLN A 23 -14.29 9.03 10.04
CA GLN A 23 -14.53 9.64 11.34
C GLN A 23 -13.25 10.32 11.83
N PRO A 24 -13.35 11.39 12.64
CA PRO A 24 -12.18 11.95 13.32
C PRO A 24 -11.51 10.88 14.18
N ASN A 25 -10.18 10.98 14.34
CA ASN A 25 -9.37 10.06 15.14
C ASN A 25 -9.60 8.60 14.70
N SER A 26 -9.49 8.36 13.40
CA SER A 26 -9.60 7.00 12.86
C SER A 26 -8.44 6.65 11.95
N LEU A 27 -8.12 5.35 11.95
CA LEU A 27 -7.07 4.75 11.14
C LEU A 27 -7.72 3.74 10.19
N ALA A 28 -7.49 3.87 8.89
CA ALA A 28 -7.93 2.91 7.89
C ALA A 28 -6.72 2.16 7.30
N VAL A 29 -6.79 0.83 7.32
CA VAL A 29 -5.74 -0.05 6.77
C VAL A 29 -6.36 -0.91 5.66
N PHE A 30 -5.80 -0.81 4.47
CA PHE A 30 -6.16 -1.62 3.31
C PHE A 30 -5.00 -2.53 2.98
N VAL A 31 -5.26 -3.83 2.88
CA VAL A 31 -4.24 -4.85 2.63
C VAL A 31 -4.39 -5.46 1.25
N SER A 32 -3.26 -5.88 0.66
CA SER A 32 -3.26 -6.66 -0.56
C SER A 32 -3.92 -8.00 -0.34
N ASN A 33 -4.35 -8.64 -1.42
CA ASN A 33 -4.70 -10.06 -1.35
C ASN A 33 -3.44 -10.89 -1.13
N ASP A 34 -3.62 -12.11 -0.61
CA ASP A 34 -2.57 -13.10 -0.52
C ASP A 34 -2.39 -13.84 -1.86
N GLU A 35 -1.19 -14.38 -2.07
CA GLU A 35 -0.95 -15.32 -3.15
C GLU A 35 -1.62 -16.66 -2.85
N PHE A 36 -2.48 -17.14 -3.75
CA PHE A 36 -3.30 -18.33 -3.50
C PHE A 36 -2.70 -19.58 -4.17
N PRO A 37 -2.47 -20.69 -3.43
CA PRO A 37 -1.90 -21.90 -4.00
C PRO A 37 -2.90 -22.63 -4.89
N THR A 38 -2.42 -23.16 -6.02
CA THR A 38 -3.15 -24.09 -6.90
C THR A 38 -2.93 -25.54 -6.48
N ASN A 39 -1.66 -25.97 -6.41
CA ASN A 39 -1.24 -27.33 -6.07
C ASN A 39 0.23 -27.32 -5.64
N GLY A 40 0.53 -27.79 -4.43
CA GLY A 40 1.89 -27.77 -3.89
C GLY A 40 2.45 -26.35 -3.82
N ASP A 41 3.57 -26.12 -4.51
CA ASP A 41 4.27 -24.84 -4.64
C ASP A 41 3.76 -23.96 -5.79
N ALA A 42 2.86 -24.46 -6.63
CA ALA A 42 2.32 -23.69 -7.74
C ALA A 42 1.24 -22.70 -7.26
N ILE A 43 1.31 -21.45 -7.71
CA ILE A 43 0.37 -20.37 -7.34
C ILE A 43 -0.56 -19.98 -8.49
N HIS A 44 -1.76 -19.52 -8.14
CA HIS A 44 -2.67 -18.87 -9.09
C HIS A 44 -2.07 -17.52 -9.54
N THR A 45 -2.50 -17.03 -10.70
CA THR A 45 -2.15 -15.67 -11.11
C THR A 45 -2.64 -14.66 -10.06
N PHE A 46 -1.71 -13.88 -9.52
CA PHE A 46 -2.02 -12.88 -8.51
C PHE A 46 -3.07 -11.89 -9.01
N LYS A 47 -4.06 -11.62 -8.16
CA LYS A 47 -5.08 -10.61 -8.40
C LYS A 47 -5.19 -9.71 -7.19
N GLN A 48 -4.84 -8.44 -7.38
CA GLN A 48 -4.85 -7.44 -6.33
C GLN A 48 -6.25 -7.18 -5.76
N ASN A 49 -6.30 -6.80 -4.48
CA ASN A 49 -7.47 -6.24 -3.84
C ASN A 49 -7.90 -4.96 -4.58
N SER A 50 -9.15 -4.93 -5.05
CA SER A 50 -9.68 -3.82 -5.84
C SER A 50 -9.72 -2.50 -5.05
N ASP A 51 -9.91 -2.55 -3.74
CA ASP A 51 -9.93 -1.36 -2.89
C ASP A 51 -8.53 -0.75 -2.75
N LEU A 52 -7.52 -1.59 -2.48
CA LEU A 52 -6.13 -1.15 -2.42
C LEU A 52 -5.68 -0.57 -3.77
N TYR A 53 -6.02 -1.25 -4.87
CA TYR A 53 -5.73 -0.77 -6.21
C TYR A 53 -6.43 0.56 -6.51
N TRP A 54 -7.70 0.72 -6.12
CA TRP A 54 -8.46 1.95 -6.33
C TRP A 54 -7.84 3.15 -5.59
N LEU A 55 -7.21 2.92 -4.43
CA LEU A 55 -6.57 3.96 -3.62
C LEU A 55 -5.12 4.28 -4.03
N SER A 56 -4.41 3.35 -4.66
CA SER A 56 -2.95 3.47 -4.87
C SER A 56 -2.43 3.07 -6.25
N GLY A 57 -3.18 2.27 -7.02
CA GLY A 57 -2.72 1.72 -8.29
C GLY A 57 -1.63 0.65 -8.17
N ILE A 58 -1.32 0.20 -6.95
CA ILE A 58 -0.25 -0.78 -6.70
C ILE A 58 -0.76 -2.19 -6.95
N GLU A 59 -0.09 -2.93 -7.83
CA GLU A 59 -0.40 -4.33 -8.16
C GLU A 59 0.54 -5.32 -7.45
N GLN A 60 1.50 -4.83 -6.66
CA GLN A 60 2.42 -5.67 -5.90
C GLN A 60 1.68 -6.31 -4.71
N GLU A 61 1.89 -7.60 -4.53
CA GLU A 61 1.58 -8.38 -3.34
C GLU A 61 2.30 -7.86 -2.09
N ASP A 62 1.85 -8.29 -0.91
CA ASP A 62 2.36 -7.88 0.40
C ASP A 62 2.46 -6.35 0.55
N SER A 63 1.44 -5.65 0.06
CA SER A 63 1.35 -4.18 0.11
C SER A 63 0.18 -3.74 0.96
N MET A 64 0.31 -2.56 1.58
CA MET A 64 -0.76 -1.98 2.39
C MET A 64 -0.85 -0.48 2.18
N VAL A 65 -2.06 0.06 2.17
CA VAL A 65 -2.32 1.50 2.21
C VAL A 65 -2.88 1.84 3.56
N ILE A 66 -2.23 2.77 4.26
CA ILE A 66 -2.65 3.24 5.57
C ILE A 66 -3.00 4.72 5.46
N LEU A 67 -4.21 5.06 5.87
CA LEU A 67 -4.72 6.43 5.89
C LEU A 67 -5.03 6.81 7.33
N PHE A 68 -4.34 7.85 7.80
CA PHE A 68 -4.48 8.41 9.14
C PHE A 68 -4.53 9.95 9.08
N PRO A 69 -5.65 10.55 8.64
CA PRO A 69 -5.70 11.98 8.37
C PRO A 69 -5.34 12.87 9.57
N ASP A 70 -5.68 12.41 10.77
CA ASP A 70 -5.46 13.14 12.02
C ASP A 70 -4.10 12.84 12.69
N CYS A 71 -3.19 12.15 11.98
CA CYS A 71 -1.85 11.92 12.51
C CYS A 71 -1.16 13.25 12.85
N PRO A 72 -0.59 13.39 14.07
CA PRO A 72 0.16 14.59 14.46
C PRO A 72 1.33 14.87 13.53
N ASP A 73 2.02 13.81 13.07
CA ASP A 73 3.04 13.92 12.05
C ASP A 73 2.40 13.83 10.65
N ALA A 74 2.45 14.94 9.92
CA ALA A 74 1.91 15.06 8.57
C ALA A 74 2.48 14.01 7.60
N LYS A 75 3.70 13.51 7.86
CA LYS A 75 4.34 12.47 7.05
C LYS A 75 3.56 11.16 7.06
N TYR A 76 2.92 10.80 8.18
CA TYR A 76 2.25 9.51 8.33
C TYR A 76 0.74 9.55 8.08
N ARG A 77 0.24 10.66 7.53
CA ARG A 77 -1.20 10.77 7.18
C ARG A 77 -1.60 9.88 6.00
N GLU A 78 -0.69 9.68 5.06
CA GLU A 78 -0.84 8.75 3.95
C GLU A 78 0.45 7.93 3.85
N VAL A 79 0.34 6.62 4.04
CA VAL A 79 1.49 5.71 4.02
C VAL A 79 1.21 4.54 3.08
N LEU A 80 2.20 4.20 2.27
CA LEU A 80 2.22 2.98 1.46
C LEU A 80 3.28 2.04 2.03
N VAL A 81 2.87 0.83 2.39
CA VAL A 81 3.73 -0.22 2.90
C VAL A 81 4.07 -1.18 1.76
N LEU A 82 5.35 -1.50 1.61
CA LEU A 82 5.85 -2.42 0.58
C LEU A 82 6.89 -3.38 1.15
N VAL A 83 7.03 -4.54 0.51
CA VAL A 83 8.16 -5.45 0.76
C VAL A 83 9.46 -4.83 0.24
N ARG A 84 10.52 -4.96 1.03
CA ARG A 84 11.85 -4.50 0.64
C ARG A 84 12.35 -5.30 -0.57
N PRO A 85 12.81 -4.64 -1.63
CA PRO A 85 13.40 -5.33 -2.76
C PRO A 85 14.65 -6.12 -2.39
N ASN A 86 14.77 -7.31 -2.96
CA ASN A 86 15.93 -8.18 -2.78
C ASN A 86 16.38 -8.75 -4.13
N GLU A 87 17.52 -8.31 -4.63
CA GLU A 87 18.03 -8.66 -5.97
C GLU A 87 18.19 -10.16 -6.20
N MET A 88 18.43 -10.96 -5.16
CA MET A 88 18.53 -12.40 -5.29
C MET A 88 17.16 -13.05 -5.51
N LYS A 89 16.12 -12.55 -4.84
CA LYS A 89 14.74 -13.03 -4.98
C LYS A 89 14.09 -12.56 -6.28
N GLU A 90 14.41 -11.33 -6.71
CA GLU A 90 13.84 -10.75 -7.94
C GLU A 90 14.16 -11.54 -9.22
N LYS A 91 15.22 -12.38 -9.19
CA LYS A 91 15.55 -13.31 -10.28
C LYS A 91 14.50 -14.41 -10.46
N TRP A 92 13.75 -14.73 -9.40
CA TRP A 92 12.75 -15.79 -9.36
C TRP A 92 11.34 -15.20 -9.35
N ASP A 93 11.08 -14.25 -8.44
CA ASP A 93 9.75 -13.72 -8.16
C ASP A 93 9.41 -12.48 -9.02
N GLY A 94 10.38 -11.97 -9.78
CA GLY A 94 10.25 -10.74 -10.55
C GLY A 94 10.56 -9.48 -9.75
N LYS A 95 10.48 -8.34 -10.43
CA LYS A 95 10.89 -7.04 -9.88
C LYS A 95 9.90 -6.53 -8.84
N ARG A 96 10.40 -6.14 -7.67
CA ARG A 96 9.65 -5.41 -6.64
C ARG A 96 9.83 -3.91 -6.80
N LEU A 97 8.80 -3.14 -6.47
CA LEU A 97 8.78 -1.69 -6.58
C LEU A 97 9.83 -1.06 -5.66
N ARG A 98 10.63 -0.16 -6.22
CA ARG A 98 11.44 0.77 -5.43
C ARG A 98 10.54 1.93 -4.94
N SER A 99 10.95 2.61 -3.87
CA SER A 99 10.14 3.68 -3.26
C SER A 99 9.75 4.78 -4.25
N ASN A 100 10.67 5.20 -5.12
CA ASN A 100 10.41 6.20 -6.15
C ASN A 100 9.38 5.73 -7.20
N GLU A 101 9.43 4.46 -7.59
CA GLU A 101 8.47 3.88 -8.54
C GLU A 101 7.07 3.84 -7.93
N ALA A 102 6.97 3.41 -6.67
CA ALA A 102 5.72 3.39 -5.93
C ALA A 102 5.12 4.79 -5.75
N THR A 103 5.95 5.79 -5.44
CA THR A 103 5.52 7.20 -5.38
C THR A 103 5.05 7.71 -6.74
N ASN A 104 5.74 7.36 -7.83
CA ASN A 104 5.35 7.78 -9.17
C ASN A 104 4.00 7.18 -9.61
N ILE A 105 3.66 5.97 -9.18
CA ILE A 105 2.37 5.32 -9.49
C ILE A 105 1.25 5.87 -8.60
N SER A 106 1.46 5.86 -7.28
CA SER A 106 0.41 6.11 -6.29
C SER A 106 0.24 7.59 -5.90
N GLY A 107 1.28 8.39 -6.09
CA GLY A 107 1.39 9.75 -5.54
C GLY A 107 1.65 9.80 -4.03
N ILE A 108 1.77 8.66 -3.34
CA ILE A 108 2.06 8.60 -1.90
C ILE A 108 3.56 8.87 -1.69
N GLN A 109 3.86 9.84 -0.81
CA GLN A 109 5.24 10.27 -0.54
C GLN A 109 5.92 9.42 0.53
N THR A 110 5.16 8.91 1.49
CA THR A 110 5.70 8.14 2.60
C THR A 110 5.60 6.65 2.30
N ILE A 111 6.76 6.07 1.99
CA ILE A 111 6.91 4.62 1.81
C ILE A 111 7.53 4.03 3.08
N VAL A 112 6.87 3.02 3.63
CA VAL A 112 7.35 2.23 4.78
C VAL A 112 7.60 0.81 4.31
N TRP A 113 8.61 0.16 4.87
CA TRP A 113 8.90 -1.23 4.55
C TRP A 113 8.13 -2.17 5.48
N LEU A 114 7.59 -3.25 4.93
CA LEU A 114 6.78 -4.23 5.66
C LEU A 114 7.51 -4.80 6.89
N ASP A 115 8.83 -4.97 6.81
CA ASP A 115 9.69 -5.44 7.91
C ASP A 115 9.77 -4.48 9.12
N SER A 116 9.29 -3.24 8.95
CA SER A 116 9.34 -2.17 9.96
C SER A 116 7.96 -1.68 10.42
N ILE A 117 6.87 -2.24 9.87
CA ILE A 117 5.54 -1.69 10.06
C ILE A 117 5.01 -1.87 11.48
N ASP A 118 5.30 -2.99 12.14
CA ASP A 118 4.67 -3.35 13.41
C ASP A 118 4.88 -2.27 14.50
N ALA A 119 6.12 -1.80 14.66
CA ALA A 119 6.46 -0.77 15.64
C ALA A 119 5.79 0.58 15.33
N LEU A 120 5.67 0.93 14.05
CA LEU A 120 5.02 2.18 13.63
C LEU A 120 3.50 2.11 13.78
N LEU A 121 2.90 1.00 13.34
CA LEU A 121 1.46 0.77 13.36
C LEU A 121 0.93 0.76 14.78
N GLN A 122 1.65 0.13 15.73
CA GLN A 122 1.28 0.17 17.15
C GLN A 122 1.17 1.62 17.66
N GLY A 123 2.15 2.46 17.34
CA GLY A 123 2.13 3.88 17.72
C GLY A 123 0.95 4.63 17.11
N TRP A 124 0.66 4.41 15.83
CA TRP A 124 -0.46 5.08 15.15
C TRP A 124 -1.82 4.64 15.68
N VAL A 125 -2.00 3.36 15.99
CA VAL A 125 -3.25 2.86 16.59
C VAL A 125 -3.51 3.53 17.94
N HIS A 126 -2.48 3.66 18.80
CA HIS A 126 -2.64 4.37 20.07
C HIS A 126 -2.98 5.86 19.90
N LEU A 127 -2.41 6.52 18.90
CA LEU A 127 -2.72 7.92 18.59
C LEU A 127 -4.11 8.12 18.01
N ALA A 128 -4.65 7.12 17.30
CA ALA A 128 -6.00 7.17 16.76
C ALA A 128 -7.08 6.91 17.81
N ASP A 129 -6.76 6.24 18.93
CA ASP A 129 -7.72 5.94 19.99
C ASP A 129 -7.93 7.12 20.98
N THR A 130 -7.05 8.12 20.94
CA THR A 130 -7.15 9.36 21.74
C THR A 130 -7.95 10.46 21.05
#